data_AF-A0A347AIK8-F1
#
_entry.id   AF-A0A347AIK8-F1
#
_cell.length_a   1.000
_cell.length_b   1.000
_cell.length_c   1.000
_cell.angle_alpha   90.00
_cell.angle_beta   90.00
_cell.angle_gamma   90.00
#
_symmetry.space_group_name_H-M   'P 1'
#
loop_
_entity.id
_entity.type
_entity.pdbx_description
1 polymer ?
#
loop_
_entity_poly.entity_id
_entity_poly.type
_entity_poly.pdbx_seq_one_letter_code
_entity_poly.pdbx_strand_id
1 'polypeptide(L)'
;MEKRHQEYLEYYQARLKKYEHNPLYPHSQESQEALYQAIASSKSLEEWGQKVENQQLTLKSAIALVKDKETARKKFYQDLNEQIRLHAPVKILEIVDSVKTEAELINTVNKIEGEVNIEITLDLFTQAIIDDLMMLEEIEVHQTAEVPEEWKKEINHDYPQELIDQGLKDWVGMVEPNARQWDPQWKFNLDLIWEERYRRLIPFQDEVLKKRVEQFKTYRGL
;
A
#
# COMPACT_ATOMS: atom_id res chain seq x y z
N MET A 1 11.96 -23.05 -42.72
CA MET A 1 11.70 -22.02 -41.69
C MET A 1 12.98 -21.21 -41.55
N GLU A 2 12.92 -19.88 -41.63
CA GLU A 2 14.12 -19.04 -41.53
C GLU A 2 14.72 -19.11 -40.12
N LYS A 3 16.05 -18.98 -40.00
CA LYS A 3 16.76 -19.03 -38.70
C LYS A 3 16.16 -18.08 -37.67
N ARG A 4 15.80 -16.87 -38.08
CA ARG A 4 15.19 -15.85 -37.22
C ARG A 4 13.80 -16.26 -36.71
N HIS A 5 12.99 -16.95 -37.52
CA HIS A 5 11.69 -17.44 -37.08
C HIS A 5 11.85 -18.49 -35.98
N GLN A 6 12.80 -19.41 -36.14
CA GLN A 6 13.12 -20.42 -35.14
C GLN A 6 13.59 -19.77 -33.81
N GLU A 7 14.46 -18.76 -33.88
CA GLU A 7 14.91 -18.00 -32.71
C GLU A 7 13.74 -17.34 -31.95
N TYR A 8 12.78 -16.73 -32.67
CA TYR A 8 11.60 -16.15 -32.02
C TYR A 8 10.68 -17.22 -31.42
N LEU A 9 10.53 -18.38 -32.07
CA LEU A 9 9.72 -19.48 -31.55
C LEU A 9 10.28 -19.98 -30.21
N GLU A 10 11.60 -20.16 -30.13
CA GLU A 10 12.32 -20.51 -28.89
C GLU A 10 12.16 -19.43 -27.82
N TYR A 11 12.24 -18.15 -28.20
CA TYR A 11 12.01 -17.03 -27.29
C TYR A 11 10.60 -17.04 -26.67
N TYR A 12 9.55 -17.21 -27.48
CA TYR A 12 8.17 -17.26 -26.97
C TYR A 12 7.90 -18.54 -26.16
N GLN A 13 8.53 -19.66 -26.51
CA GLN A 13 8.49 -20.87 -25.69
C GLN A 13 9.12 -20.65 -24.32
N ALA A 14 10.27 -19.99 -24.25
CA ALA A 14 10.93 -19.65 -22.98
C ALA A 14 10.06 -18.70 -22.13
N ARG A 15 9.37 -17.75 -22.76
CA ARG A 15 8.41 -16.87 -22.08
C ARG A 15 7.22 -17.63 -21.48
N LEU A 16 6.67 -18.61 -22.20
CA LEU A 16 5.58 -19.45 -21.69
C LEU A 16 6.03 -20.27 -20.48
N LYS A 17 7.20 -20.93 -20.56
CA LYS A 17 7.78 -21.72 -19.47
C LYS A 17 7.91 -20.97 -18.15
N LYS A 18 8.10 -19.64 -18.19
CA LYS A 18 8.16 -18.80 -16.99
C LYS A 18 6.89 -18.89 -16.13
N TYR A 19 5.73 -19.07 -16.75
CA TYR A 19 4.42 -19.06 -16.08
C TYR A 19 3.80 -20.45 -15.93
N GLU A 20 4.37 -21.45 -16.60
CA GLU A 20 3.88 -22.82 -16.59
C GLU A 20 3.77 -23.37 -15.16
N HIS A 21 2.58 -23.86 -14.80
CA HIS A 21 2.24 -24.39 -13.48
C HIS A 21 2.36 -23.39 -12.32
N ASN A 22 2.42 -22.09 -12.59
CA ASN A 22 2.45 -21.09 -11.53
C ASN A 22 1.02 -20.67 -11.14
N PRO A 23 0.54 -21.03 -9.93
CA PRO A 23 -0.84 -20.75 -9.52
C PRO A 23 -1.15 -19.25 -9.34
N LEU A 24 -0.11 -18.40 -9.26
CA LEU A 24 -0.27 -16.95 -9.16
C LEU A 24 -0.40 -16.26 -10.52
N TYR A 25 -0.09 -16.95 -11.63
CA TYR A 25 -0.04 -16.35 -12.96
C TYR A 25 -0.88 -17.10 -14.03
N PRO A 26 -2.13 -17.50 -13.74
CA PRO A 26 -2.95 -18.25 -14.69
C PRO A 26 -3.28 -17.44 -15.95
N HIS A 27 -3.57 -16.14 -15.84
CA HIS A 27 -3.92 -15.33 -17.01
C HIS A 27 -2.70 -15.08 -17.89
N SER A 28 -1.54 -14.83 -17.29
CA SER A 28 -0.28 -14.66 -18.02
C SER A 28 0.11 -15.94 -18.74
N GLN A 29 -0.11 -17.11 -18.13
CA GLN A 29 0.11 -18.39 -18.80
C GLN A 29 -0.75 -18.50 -20.06
N GLU A 30 -2.06 -18.27 -19.95
CA GLU A 30 -2.99 -18.30 -21.10
C GLU A 30 -2.58 -17.32 -22.20
N SER A 31 -2.20 -16.09 -21.82
CA SER A 31 -1.80 -15.06 -22.78
C SER A 31 -0.46 -15.39 -23.47
N GLN A 32 0.50 -15.97 -22.74
CA GLN A 32 1.78 -16.40 -23.32
C GLN A 32 1.59 -17.61 -24.22
N GLU A 33 0.66 -18.50 -23.90
CA GLU A 33 0.31 -19.63 -24.75
C GLU A 33 -0.29 -19.12 -26.07
N ALA A 34 -1.19 -18.14 -26.03
CA ALA A 34 -1.72 -17.51 -27.25
C ALA A 34 -0.62 -16.87 -28.12
N LEU A 35 0.35 -16.18 -27.52
CA LEU A 35 1.51 -15.63 -28.24
C LEU A 35 2.39 -16.72 -28.87
N TYR A 36 2.67 -17.80 -28.12
CA TYR A 36 3.44 -18.94 -28.62
C TYR A 36 2.71 -19.63 -29.78
N GLN A 37 1.41 -19.88 -29.65
CA GLN A 37 0.60 -20.48 -30.71
C GLN A 37 0.51 -19.58 -31.95
N ALA A 38 0.46 -18.26 -31.77
CA ALA A 38 0.46 -17.32 -32.88
C ALA A 38 1.74 -17.43 -33.73
N ILE A 39 2.92 -17.58 -33.11
CA ILE A 39 4.17 -17.76 -33.87
C ILE A 39 4.34 -19.19 -34.40
N ALA A 40 3.97 -20.20 -33.61
CA ALA A 40 4.11 -21.61 -34.00
C ALA A 40 3.21 -21.98 -35.18
N SER A 41 2.04 -21.35 -35.30
CA SER A 41 1.09 -21.55 -36.41
C SER A 41 1.34 -20.66 -37.63
N SER A 42 2.32 -19.75 -37.58
CA SER A 42 2.60 -18.82 -38.67
C SER A 42 3.65 -19.36 -39.63
N LYS A 43 3.47 -19.11 -40.92
CA LYS A 43 4.40 -19.54 -41.98
C LYS A 43 5.55 -18.55 -42.18
N SER A 44 5.36 -17.29 -41.77
CA SER A 44 6.36 -16.22 -41.81
C SER A 44 6.23 -15.28 -40.62
N LEU A 45 7.22 -14.41 -40.43
CA LEU A 45 7.20 -13.39 -39.38
C LEU A 45 6.19 -12.28 -39.67
N GLU A 46 5.94 -11.94 -40.94
CA GLU A 46 4.90 -11.01 -41.35
C GLU A 46 3.50 -11.53 -40.97
N GLU A 47 3.21 -12.81 -41.21
CA GLU A 47 1.94 -13.42 -40.81
C GLU A 47 1.78 -13.38 -39.29
N TRP A 48 2.85 -13.69 -38.57
CA TRP A 48 2.87 -13.61 -37.11
C TRP A 48 2.62 -12.18 -36.61
N GLY A 49 3.28 -11.17 -37.18
CA GLY A 49 3.08 -9.76 -36.84
C GLY A 49 1.62 -9.32 -37.02
N GLN A 50 1.00 -9.70 -38.16
CA GLN A 50 -0.41 -9.44 -38.41
C GLN A 50 -1.33 -10.12 -37.38
N LYS A 51 -1.05 -11.36 -36.98
CA LYS A 51 -1.83 -12.05 -35.92
C LYS A 51 -1.71 -11.33 -34.58
N VAL A 52 -0.51 -10.92 -34.20
CA VAL A 52 -0.25 -10.21 -32.94
C VAL A 52 -1.01 -8.88 -32.90
N GLU A 53 -0.98 -8.12 -33.99
CA GLU A 53 -1.66 -6.83 -34.11
C GLU A 53 -3.19 -6.98 -34.14
N ASN A 54 -3.71 -7.82 -35.05
CA ASN A 54 -5.16 -8.00 -35.24
C ASN A 54 -5.85 -8.56 -34.00
N GLN A 55 -5.17 -9.42 -33.24
CA GLN A 55 -5.70 -10.01 -32.02
C GLN A 55 -5.29 -9.27 -30.74
N GLN A 56 -4.50 -8.19 -30.89
CA GLN A 56 -3.95 -7.38 -29.79
C GLN A 56 -3.25 -8.21 -28.71
N LEU A 57 -2.43 -9.19 -29.13
CA LEU A 57 -1.83 -10.17 -28.19
C LEU A 57 -0.84 -9.54 -27.21
N THR A 58 -0.21 -8.42 -27.57
CA THR A 58 0.69 -7.68 -26.66
C THR A 58 -0.10 -7.04 -25.53
N LEU A 59 -1.16 -6.30 -25.86
CA LEU A 59 -2.07 -5.68 -24.89
C LEU A 59 -2.72 -6.73 -23.98
N LYS A 60 -3.25 -7.81 -24.55
CA LYS A 60 -3.84 -8.92 -23.77
C LYS A 60 -2.83 -9.52 -22.79
N SER A 61 -1.57 -9.64 -23.20
CA SER A 61 -0.51 -10.11 -22.30
C SER A 61 -0.16 -9.12 -21.20
N ALA A 62 -0.20 -7.82 -21.48
CA ALA A 62 -0.01 -6.79 -20.48
C ALA A 62 -1.16 -6.78 -19.45
N ILE A 63 -2.42 -6.84 -19.93
CA ILE A 63 -3.62 -6.95 -19.10
C ILE A 63 -3.56 -8.20 -18.24
N ALA A 64 -3.22 -9.36 -18.81
CA ALA A 64 -3.09 -10.62 -18.08
C ALA A 64 -2.10 -10.54 -16.91
N LEU A 65 -0.93 -9.93 -17.14
CA LEU A 65 0.06 -9.73 -16.10
C LEU A 65 -0.44 -8.81 -14.98
N VAL A 66 -1.17 -7.75 -15.31
CA VAL A 66 -1.80 -6.87 -14.32
C VAL A 66 -2.85 -7.64 -13.52
N LYS A 67 -3.73 -8.40 -14.18
CA LYS A 67 -4.77 -9.21 -13.51
C LYS A 67 -4.18 -10.20 -12.51
N ASP A 68 -3.14 -10.92 -12.90
CA ASP A 68 -2.47 -11.87 -12.01
C ASP A 68 -1.87 -11.19 -10.77
N LYS A 69 -1.12 -10.09 -10.98
CA LYS A 69 -0.51 -9.32 -9.90
C LYS A 69 -1.57 -8.74 -8.95
N GLU A 70 -2.61 -8.11 -9.49
CA GLU A 70 -3.63 -7.47 -8.67
C GLU A 70 -4.54 -8.50 -8.00
N THR A 71 -4.78 -9.67 -8.61
CA THR A 71 -5.48 -10.78 -7.94
C THR A 71 -4.69 -11.30 -6.75
N ALA A 72 -3.37 -11.47 -6.91
CA ALA A 72 -2.49 -11.87 -5.82
C ALA A 72 -2.44 -10.81 -4.70
N ARG A 73 -2.29 -9.52 -5.05
CA ARG A 73 -2.31 -8.40 -4.09
C ARG A 73 -3.65 -8.29 -3.37
N LYS A 74 -4.76 -8.42 -4.09
CA LYS A 74 -6.11 -8.42 -3.51
C LYS A 74 -6.23 -9.48 -2.44
N LYS A 75 -5.88 -10.73 -2.78
CA LYS A 75 -5.92 -11.84 -1.83
C LYS A 75 -5.04 -11.59 -0.61
N PHE A 76 -3.80 -11.14 -0.83
CA PHE A 76 -2.87 -10.83 0.26
C PHE A 76 -3.43 -9.78 1.23
N TYR A 77 -4.00 -8.69 0.73
CA TYR A 77 -4.57 -7.66 1.61
C TYR A 77 -5.88 -8.09 2.28
N GLN A 78 -6.69 -8.92 1.63
CA GLN A 78 -7.86 -9.55 2.25
C GLN A 78 -7.45 -10.47 3.40
N ASP A 79 -6.45 -11.34 3.20
CA ASP A 79 -5.95 -12.25 4.23
C ASP A 79 -5.35 -11.49 5.43
N LEU A 80 -4.85 -10.27 5.21
CA LEU A 80 -4.33 -9.39 6.26
C LEU A 80 -5.36 -8.44 6.88
N ASN A 81 -6.63 -8.48 6.44
CA ASN A 81 -7.67 -7.52 6.82
C ASN A 81 -7.25 -6.04 6.60
N GLU A 82 -6.45 -5.78 5.56
CA GLU A 82 -5.93 -4.46 5.22
C GLU A 82 -6.85 -3.74 4.22
N GLN A 83 -7.78 -2.93 4.72
CA GLN A 83 -8.86 -2.35 3.91
C GLN A 83 -8.39 -1.27 2.94
N ILE A 84 -7.49 -0.37 3.35
CA ILE A 84 -7.10 0.77 2.51
C ILE A 84 -6.21 0.31 1.35
N ARG A 85 -5.21 -0.55 1.62
CA ARG A 85 -4.34 -1.08 0.56
C ARG A 85 -5.07 -2.01 -0.41
N LEU A 86 -6.20 -2.59 0.00
CA LEU A 86 -7.08 -3.41 -0.83
C LEU A 86 -7.79 -2.60 -1.92
N HIS A 87 -7.97 -1.28 -1.76
CA HIS A 87 -8.69 -0.45 -2.73
C HIS A 87 -8.04 -0.46 -4.11
N ALA A 88 -6.70 -0.38 -4.20
CA ALA A 88 -5.99 -0.35 -5.47
C ALA A 88 -6.23 -1.61 -6.33
N PRO A 89 -5.94 -2.83 -5.85
CA PRO A 89 -6.17 -4.04 -6.65
C PRO A 89 -7.65 -4.25 -6.99
N VAL A 90 -8.58 -3.87 -6.11
CA VAL A 90 -10.02 -3.94 -6.41
C VAL A 90 -10.39 -3.01 -7.57
N LYS A 91 -10.06 -1.72 -7.47
CA LYS A 91 -10.35 -0.72 -8.51
C LYS A 91 -9.69 -1.09 -9.85
N ILE A 92 -8.45 -1.58 -9.84
CA ILE A 92 -7.73 -1.99 -11.07
C ILE A 92 -8.44 -3.17 -11.73
N LEU A 93 -8.75 -4.23 -10.97
CA LEU A 93 -9.39 -5.44 -11.51
C LEU A 93 -10.78 -5.17 -12.12
N GLU A 94 -11.50 -4.16 -11.62
CA GLU A 94 -12.81 -3.76 -12.15
C GLU A 94 -12.75 -3.15 -13.55
N ILE A 95 -11.63 -2.48 -13.90
CA ILE A 95 -11.55 -1.69 -15.13
C ILE A 95 -10.51 -2.20 -16.13
N VAL A 96 -9.57 -3.05 -15.72
CA VAL A 96 -8.43 -3.47 -16.55
C VAL A 96 -8.85 -4.13 -17.86
N ASP A 97 -9.97 -4.87 -17.88
CA ASP A 97 -10.49 -5.53 -19.08
C ASP A 97 -11.11 -4.54 -20.09
N SER A 98 -11.36 -3.29 -19.71
CA SER A 98 -11.94 -2.24 -20.57
C SER A 98 -10.90 -1.41 -21.33
N VAL A 99 -9.63 -1.54 -20.96
CA VAL A 99 -8.50 -0.79 -21.51
C VAL A 99 -8.20 -1.21 -22.95
N LYS A 100 -7.93 -0.23 -23.82
CA LYS A 100 -7.76 -0.46 -25.27
C LYS A 100 -6.32 -0.31 -25.76
N THR A 101 -5.42 0.27 -24.95
CA THR A 101 -4.02 0.46 -25.33
C THR A 101 -3.07 0.23 -24.16
N GLU A 102 -1.82 -0.11 -24.44
CA GLU A 102 -0.79 -0.32 -23.41
C GLU A 102 -0.49 0.98 -22.64
N ALA A 103 -0.51 2.13 -23.32
CA ALA A 103 -0.34 3.43 -22.69
C ALA A 103 -1.50 3.76 -21.73
N GLU A 104 -2.74 3.48 -22.14
CA GLU A 104 -3.92 3.62 -21.29
C GLU A 104 -3.86 2.69 -20.07
N LEU A 105 -3.36 1.46 -20.24
CA LEU A 105 -3.18 0.50 -19.13
C LEU A 105 -2.24 1.09 -18.07
N ILE A 106 -1.08 1.58 -18.49
CA ILE A 106 -0.07 2.16 -17.60
C ILE A 106 -0.64 3.38 -16.88
N ASN A 107 -1.27 4.30 -17.62
CA ASN A 107 -1.83 5.52 -17.04
C ASN A 107 -2.97 5.22 -16.06
N THR A 108 -3.83 4.26 -16.39
CA THR A 108 -4.96 3.84 -15.56
C THR A 108 -4.48 3.23 -14.25
N VAL A 109 -3.52 2.31 -14.30
CA VAL A 109 -2.92 1.69 -13.10
C VAL A 109 -2.23 2.76 -12.24
N ASN A 110 -1.35 3.58 -12.83
CA ASN A 110 -0.61 4.61 -12.10
C ASN A 110 -1.55 5.63 -11.43
N LYS A 111 -2.65 6.00 -12.10
CA LYS A 111 -3.64 6.91 -11.53
C LYS A 111 -4.30 6.31 -10.30
N ILE A 112 -4.79 5.07 -10.38
CA ILE A 112 -5.41 4.39 -9.24
C ILE A 112 -4.42 4.23 -8.09
N GLU A 113 -3.19 3.78 -8.38
CA GLU A 113 -2.17 3.62 -7.35
C GLU A 113 -1.81 4.96 -6.71
N GLY A 114 -1.74 6.04 -7.49
CA GLY A 114 -1.52 7.40 -6.97
C GLY A 114 -2.63 7.87 -6.03
N GLU A 115 -3.89 7.69 -6.42
CA GLU A 115 -5.06 8.02 -5.58
C GLU A 115 -5.05 7.22 -4.27
N VAL A 116 -4.85 5.90 -4.35
CA VAL A 116 -4.82 5.04 -3.17
C VAL A 116 -3.58 5.28 -2.31
N ASN A 117 -2.44 5.68 -2.90
CA ASN A 117 -1.26 6.03 -2.11
C ASN A 117 -1.50 7.28 -1.24
N ILE A 118 -2.35 8.21 -1.68
CA ILE A 118 -2.80 9.33 -0.84
C ILE A 118 -3.65 8.79 0.31
N GLU A 119 -4.61 7.91 0.04
CA GLU A 119 -5.43 7.26 1.08
C GLU A 119 -4.54 6.56 2.12
N ILE A 120 -3.54 5.77 1.67
CA ILE A 120 -2.56 5.09 2.54
C ILE A 120 -1.76 6.11 3.36
N THR A 121 -1.31 7.20 2.74
CA THR A 121 -0.51 8.21 3.45
C THR A 121 -1.33 8.87 4.56
N LEU A 122 -2.57 9.24 4.28
CA LEU A 122 -3.49 9.81 5.26
C LEU A 122 -3.83 8.83 6.38
N ASP A 123 -3.98 7.56 6.04
CA ASP A 123 -4.22 6.45 6.96
C ASP A 123 -3.02 6.20 7.90
N LEU A 124 -1.79 6.37 7.40
CA LEU A 124 -0.59 6.20 8.21
C LEU A 124 -0.44 7.27 9.31
N PHE A 125 -1.07 8.44 9.19
CA PHE A 125 -1.09 9.42 10.29
C PHE A 125 -1.73 8.86 11.56
N THR A 126 -2.65 7.88 11.46
CA THR A 126 -3.21 7.15 12.61
C THR A 126 -2.13 6.47 13.45
N GLN A 127 -0.99 6.12 12.86
CA GLN A 127 0.14 5.50 13.56
C GLN A 127 0.91 6.50 14.45
N ALA A 128 0.58 7.79 14.43
CA ALA A 128 1.25 8.79 15.28
C ALA A 128 1.27 8.42 16.77
N ILE A 129 0.21 7.75 17.28
CA ILE A 129 0.20 7.27 18.65
C ILE A 129 1.30 6.24 18.92
N ILE A 130 1.61 5.39 17.94
CA ILE A 130 2.65 4.36 18.03
C ILE A 130 4.03 5.03 18.10
N ASP A 131 4.24 6.02 17.25
CA ASP A 131 5.49 6.79 17.20
C ASP A 131 5.73 7.56 18.51
N ASP A 132 4.66 7.98 19.19
CA ASP A 132 4.73 8.76 20.43
C ASP A 132 4.82 7.92 21.70
N LEU A 133 4.70 6.59 21.66
CA LEU A 133 4.63 5.74 22.86
C LEU A 133 5.80 5.98 23.83
N MET A 134 7.02 6.16 23.29
CA MET A 134 8.21 6.45 24.09
C MET A 134 8.10 7.80 24.82
N MET A 135 7.58 8.83 24.13
CA MET A 135 7.39 10.15 24.71
C MET A 135 6.31 10.13 25.80
N LEU A 136 5.22 9.40 25.57
CA LEU A 136 4.16 9.24 26.58
C LEU A 136 4.68 8.52 27.84
N GLU A 137 5.60 7.57 27.66
CA GLU A 137 6.30 6.91 28.78
C GLU A 137 7.20 7.86 29.54
N GLU A 138 8.01 8.64 28.84
CA GLU A 138 8.90 9.64 29.45
C GLU A 138 8.11 10.67 30.28
N ILE A 139 7.02 11.20 29.72
CA ILE A 139 6.12 12.12 30.43
C ILE A 139 5.58 11.47 31.72
N GLU A 140 5.10 10.23 31.64
CA GLU A 140 4.56 9.53 32.80
C GLU A 140 5.62 9.27 33.88
N VAL A 141 6.83 8.86 33.48
CA VAL A 141 7.94 8.62 34.38
C VAL A 141 8.27 9.88 35.17
N HIS A 142 8.35 11.03 34.50
CA HIS A 142 8.65 12.29 35.18
C HIS A 142 7.52 12.76 36.08
N GLN A 143 6.26 12.64 35.64
CA GLN A 143 5.09 12.99 36.46
C GLN A 143 5.01 12.18 37.76
N THR A 144 5.43 10.92 37.73
CA THR A 144 5.32 9.99 38.86
C THR A 144 6.62 9.77 39.62
N ALA A 145 7.72 10.41 39.21
CA ALA A 145 9.03 10.26 39.82
C ALA A 145 9.01 10.65 41.30
N GLU A 146 9.57 9.79 42.15
CA GLU A 146 9.80 10.10 43.56
C GLU A 146 11.10 10.92 43.70
N VAL A 147 10.96 12.24 43.82
CA VAL A 147 12.08 13.18 43.97
C VAL A 147 11.96 14.02 45.25
N PRO A 148 13.07 14.59 45.75
CA PRO A 148 13.01 15.51 46.90
C PRO A 148 12.06 16.69 46.64
N GLU A 149 11.44 17.21 47.70
CA GLU A 149 10.38 18.24 47.61
C GLU A 149 10.81 19.47 46.80
N GLU A 150 12.06 19.90 46.94
CA GLU A 150 12.65 21.03 46.22
C GLU A 150 12.67 20.86 44.69
N TRP A 151 12.67 19.61 44.19
CA TRP A 151 12.70 19.28 42.76
C TRP A 151 11.33 18.90 42.19
N LYS A 152 10.32 18.65 43.03
CA LYS A 152 9.01 18.15 42.57
C LYS A 152 8.35 19.06 41.55
N LYS A 153 8.44 20.38 41.75
CA LYS A 153 7.84 21.33 40.79
C LYS A 153 8.51 21.23 39.43
N GLU A 154 9.84 21.20 39.40
CA GLU A 154 10.60 21.14 38.14
C GLU A 154 10.38 19.80 37.43
N ILE A 155 10.57 18.68 38.15
CA ILE A 155 10.59 17.34 37.56
C ILE A 155 9.19 16.77 37.31
N ASN A 156 8.26 16.92 38.25
CA ASN A 156 6.93 16.31 38.14
C ASN A 156 5.90 17.20 37.43
N HIS A 157 6.19 18.48 37.23
CA HIS A 157 5.26 19.43 36.63
C HIS A 157 5.86 20.20 35.45
N ASP A 158 6.88 21.04 35.68
CA ASP A 158 7.36 21.98 34.65
C ASP A 158 7.94 21.24 33.43
N TYR A 159 8.82 20.25 33.64
CA TYR A 159 9.42 19.49 32.55
C TYR A 159 8.41 18.64 31.73
N PRO A 160 7.54 17.81 32.34
CA PRO A 160 6.48 17.13 31.61
C PRO A 160 5.57 18.07 30.84
N GLN A 161 5.26 19.25 31.39
CA GLN A 161 4.43 20.23 30.72
C GLN A 161 5.11 20.82 29.48
N GLU A 162 6.41 21.09 29.53
CA GLU A 162 7.19 21.51 28.36
C GLU A 162 7.15 20.48 27.23
N LEU A 163 7.26 19.18 27.55
CA LEU A 163 7.14 18.10 26.57
C LEU A 163 5.75 18.09 25.93
N ILE A 164 4.68 18.23 26.73
CA ILE A 164 3.29 18.29 26.25
C ILE A 164 3.07 19.51 25.35
N ASP A 165 3.53 20.68 25.76
CA ASP A 165 3.40 21.91 24.99
C ASP A 165 4.11 21.82 23.63
N GLN A 166 5.29 21.18 23.61
CA GLN A 166 6.03 20.91 22.38
C GLN A 166 5.29 19.90 21.49
N GLY A 167 4.74 18.83 22.06
CA GLY A 167 3.92 17.84 21.34
C GLY A 167 2.70 18.45 20.66
N LEU A 168 1.98 19.33 21.37
CA LEU A 168 0.86 20.10 20.84
C LEU A 168 1.30 21.03 19.71
N LYS A 169 2.40 21.76 19.92
CA LYS A 169 2.94 22.69 18.92
C LYS A 169 3.32 21.95 17.62
N ASP A 170 3.94 20.79 17.72
CA ASP A 170 4.31 19.98 16.56
C ASP A 170 3.08 19.40 15.85
N TRP A 171 2.04 19.03 16.61
CA TRP A 171 0.79 18.55 16.05
C TRP A 171 0.12 19.62 15.17
N VAL A 172 -0.12 20.80 15.74
CA VAL A 172 -0.80 21.92 15.08
C VAL A 172 0.08 22.56 14.01
N GLY A 173 1.39 22.61 14.23
CA GLY A 173 2.34 23.29 13.35
C GLY A 173 2.83 22.44 12.18
N MET A 174 2.83 21.10 12.32
CA MET A 174 3.41 20.21 11.32
C MET A 174 2.48 19.06 10.92
N VAL A 175 2.01 18.25 11.87
CA VAL A 175 1.30 17.00 11.56
C VAL A 175 -0.01 17.27 10.81
N GLU A 176 -0.90 18.05 11.41
CA GLU A 176 -2.22 18.36 10.85
C GLU A 176 -2.12 19.17 9.54
N PRO A 177 -1.26 20.22 9.44
CA PRO A 177 -1.03 20.91 8.17
C PRO A 177 -0.52 19.99 7.06
N ASN A 178 0.41 19.07 7.36
CA ASN A 178 0.96 18.16 6.36
C ASN A 178 -0.10 17.17 5.86
N ALA A 179 -0.93 16.61 6.74
CA ALA A 179 -2.05 15.76 6.30
C ALA A 179 -3.03 16.55 5.42
N ARG A 180 -3.32 17.82 5.79
CA ARG A 180 -4.23 18.70 5.03
C ARG A 180 -3.71 19.20 3.70
N GLN A 181 -2.41 19.04 3.41
CA GLN A 181 -1.89 19.25 2.05
C GLN A 181 -2.45 18.22 1.07
N TRP A 182 -2.76 17.01 1.56
CA TRP A 182 -3.29 15.92 0.74
C TRP A 182 -4.83 15.89 0.74
N ASP A 183 -5.45 16.09 1.90
CA ASP A 183 -6.90 16.24 2.04
C ASP A 183 -7.22 17.42 2.98
N PRO A 184 -7.68 18.58 2.45
CA PRO A 184 -8.01 19.75 3.26
C PRO A 184 -9.09 19.52 4.33
N GLN A 185 -9.92 18.48 4.18
CA GLN A 185 -10.96 18.12 5.13
C GLN A 185 -10.50 17.05 6.13
N TRP A 186 -9.26 16.58 6.02
CA TRP A 186 -8.73 15.53 6.87
C TRP A 186 -8.84 15.90 8.35
N LYS A 187 -9.28 14.91 9.12
CA LYS A 187 -9.33 14.92 10.57
C LYS A 187 -8.72 13.64 11.08
N PHE A 188 -7.88 13.77 12.09
CA PHE A 188 -7.34 12.61 12.78
C PHE A 188 -8.47 11.79 13.40
N ASN A 189 -8.46 10.48 13.15
CA ASN A 189 -9.45 9.55 13.67
C ASN A 189 -8.75 8.51 14.54
N LEU A 190 -8.77 8.74 15.86
CA LEU A 190 -8.13 7.86 16.82
C LEU A 190 -8.85 6.52 16.98
N ASP A 191 -10.11 6.41 16.60
CA ASP A 191 -10.86 5.14 16.73
C ASP A 191 -10.32 4.05 15.80
N LEU A 192 -9.60 4.44 14.73
CA LEU A 192 -8.98 3.52 13.79
C LEU A 192 -7.93 2.61 14.45
N ILE A 193 -7.29 3.02 15.55
CA ILE A 193 -6.25 2.22 16.22
C ILE A 193 -6.76 0.85 16.69
N TRP A 194 -8.07 0.72 16.88
CA TRP A 194 -8.72 -0.50 17.35
C TRP A 194 -9.00 -1.49 16.22
N GLU A 195 -8.86 -1.08 14.97
CA GLU A 195 -8.91 -1.99 13.84
C GLU A 195 -7.73 -2.97 13.91
N GLU A 196 -7.98 -4.23 13.53
CA GLU A 196 -7.01 -5.33 13.61
C GLU A 196 -5.65 -4.97 12.99
N ARG A 197 -5.67 -4.24 11.86
CA ARG A 197 -4.47 -3.84 11.11
C ARG A 197 -3.54 -2.87 11.83
N TYR A 198 -4.06 -2.04 12.74
CA TYR A 198 -3.24 -1.19 13.60
C TYR A 198 -2.95 -1.88 14.93
N ARG A 199 -3.96 -2.55 15.50
CA ARG A 199 -3.83 -3.28 16.76
C ARG A 199 -2.71 -4.32 16.72
N ARG A 200 -2.48 -4.99 15.58
CA ARG A 200 -1.39 -5.95 15.39
C ARG A 200 0.02 -5.33 15.50
N LEU A 201 0.15 -4.01 15.30
CA LEU A 201 1.42 -3.29 15.40
C LEU A 201 1.73 -2.89 16.84
N ILE A 202 0.73 -2.96 17.74
CA ILE A 202 0.84 -2.52 19.12
C ILE A 202 0.98 -3.78 20.01
N PRO A 203 2.13 -4.05 20.62
CA PRO A 203 2.36 -5.28 21.38
C PRO A 203 1.75 -5.26 22.80
N PHE A 204 1.14 -4.15 23.22
CA PHE A 204 0.59 -4.00 24.57
C PHE A 204 -0.81 -4.61 24.71
N GLN A 205 -1.22 -4.86 25.96
CA GLN A 205 -2.60 -5.23 26.29
C GLN A 205 -3.55 -4.03 26.12
N ASP A 206 -4.83 -4.30 25.93
CA ASP A 206 -5.83 -3.26 25.62
C ASP A 206 -5.98 -2.25 26.76
N GLU A 207 -5.81 -2.67 28.01
CA GLU A 207 -5.85 -1.79 29.18
C GLU A 207 -4.72 -0.75 29.14
N VAL A 208 -3.51 -1.18 28.77
CA VAL A 208 -2.35 -0.30 28.61
C VAL A 208 -2.58 0.64 27.43
N LEU A 209 -3.07 0.11 26.30
CA LEU A 209 -3.36 0.93 25.12
C LEU A 209 -4.43 1.99 25.41
N LYS A 210 -5.51 1.66 26.11
CA LYS A 210 -6.53 2.63 26.54
C LYS A 210 -5.94 3.77 27.37
N LYS A 211 -5.02 3.46 28.28
CA LYS A 211 -4.29 4.49 29.04
C LYS A 211 -3.42 5.36 28.13
N ARG A 212 -2.65 4.76 27.22
CA ARG A 212 -1.79 5.48 26.27
C ARG A 212 -2.60 6.39 25.34
N VAL A 213 -3.80 5.97 24.95
CA VAL A 213 -4.74 6.78 24.16
C VAL A 213 -5.14 8.07 24.88
N GLU A 214 -5.47 8.01 26.16
CA GLU A 214 -5.84 9.21 26.92
C GLU A 214 -4.62 10.13 27.16
N GLN A 215 -3.44 9.54 27.39
CA GLN A 215 -2.19 10.32 27.46
C GLN A 215 -1.88 10.99 26.12
N PHE A 216 -2.06 10.28 25.00
CA PHE A 216 -1.85 10.80 23.66
C PHE A 216 -2.78 11.98 23.34
N LYS A 217 -4.06 11.90 23.70
CA LYS A 217 -5.01 13.02 23.55
C LYS A 217 -4.53 14.26 24.28
N THR A 218 -4.02 14.08 25.50
CA THR A 218 -3.45 15.18 26.30
C THR A 218 -2.19 15.75 25.64
N TYR A 219 -1.28 14.87 25.20
CA TYR A 219 0.00 15.23 24.57
C TYR A 219 -0.18 15.96 23.22
N ARG A 220 -1.18 15.59 22.43
CA ARG A 220 -1.45 16.17 21.10
C ARG A 220 -2.57 17.20 21.06
N GLY A 221 -3.29 17.40 22.17
CA GLY A 221 -4.44 18.31 22.28
C GLY A 221 -5.65 17.91 21.45
N LEU A 222 -6.00 16.61 21.47
CA LEU A 222 -7.09 16.00 20.71
C LEU A 222 -8.35 15.75 21.55
#